data_AF-A0AAD6FKR1-F1
#
_entry.id   AF-A0AAD6FKR1-F1
#
_cell.length_a   1.000
_cell.length_b   1.000
_cell.length_c   1.000
_cell.angle_alpha   90.00
_cell.angle_beta   90.00
_cell.angle_gamma   90.00
#
_symmetry.space_group_name_H-M   'P 1'
#
loop_
_entity.id
_entity.type
_entity.pdbx_description
1 polymer ?
#
loop_
_entity_poly.entity_id
_entity_poly.type
_entity_poly.pdbx_seq_one_letter_code
_entity_poly.pdbx_strand_id
1 'polypeptide(L)'
;MRNSVHLLCVLFWIGVVAQRGFDLQGAVQVKLELGHRAQVRKKPTVEGFTHDWMVFVRGPEQSNIQHFVEKVVFHLHESFPKPKRD
;
A
#
# COMPACT_ATOMS: atom_id res chain seq x y z
N MET A 1 20.86 11.58 -10.49
CA MET A 1 20.76 10.98 -9.15
C MET A 1 19.53 11.40 -8.33
N ARG A 2 18.80 12.47 -8.71
CA ARG A 2 17.61 12.96 -7.98
C ARG A 2 16.35 12.07 -8.07
N ASN A 3 16.29 11.15 -9.03
CA ASN A 3 15.10 10.34 -9.32
C ASN A 3 15.07 8.98 -8.59
N SER A 4 16.12 8.66 -7.81
CA SER A 4 16.19 7.40 -7.05
C SER A 4 15.48 7.50 -5.69
N VAL A 5 15.23 8.72 -5.21
CA VAL A 5 14.71 8.98 -3.85
C VAL A 5 13.19 8.81 -3.77
N HIS A 6 12.46 8.96 -4.88
CA HIS A 6 11.00 8.79 -4.91
C HIS A 6 10.54 7.34 -4.73
N LEU A 7 11.40 6.34 -4.98
CA LEU A 7 11.08 4.95 -4.74
C LEU A 7 11.01 4.62 -3.23
N LEU A 8 11.78 5.35 -2.41
CA LEU A 8 11.80 5.19 -0.95
C LEU A 8 10.64 5.93 -0.25
N CYS A 9 10.07 6.98 -0.87
CA CYS A 9 8.98 7.77 -0.27
C CYS A 9 7.60 7.10 -0.33
N VAL A 10 7.41 6.02 -1.11
CA VAL A 10 6.11 5.32 -1.21
C VAL A 10 5.79 4.46 0.02
N LEU A 11 6.75 4.32 0.96
CA LEU A 11 6.67 3.34 2.05
C LEU A 11 6.02 3.83 3.36
N PHE A 12 5.60 5.09 3.49
CA PHE A 12 5.24 5.62 4.82
C PHE A 12 3.88 6.33 4.88
N TRP A 13 2.79 5.63 4.58
CA TRP A 13 1.53 5.65 5.37
C TRP A 13 0.44 4.79 4.71
N ILE A 14 0.46 3.47 4.94
CA ILE A 14 -0.71 2.63 4.64
C ILE A 14 -1.60 2.64 5.89
N GLY A 15 -2.74 3.30 5.80
CA GLY A 15 -3.76 3.28 6.85
C GLY A 15 -4.79 2.20 6.52
N VAL A 16 -4.87 1.15 7.34
CA VAL A 16 -5.95 0.17 7.28
C VAL A 16 -7.02 0.57 8.28
N VAL A 17 -8.24 0.84 7.80
CA VAL A 17 -9.40 1.05 8.68
C VAL A 17 -10.11 -0.29 8.83
N ALA A 18 -9.94 -0.93 10.00
CA ALA A 18 -10.66 -2.13 10.37
C ALA A 18 -11.85 -1.75 11.27
N GLN A 19 -13.03 -2.31 10.99
CA GLN A 19 -14.20 -2.11 11.83
C GLN A 19 -14.05 -2.93 13.12
N ARG A 20 -14.22 -2.29 14.28
CA ARG A 20 -14.22 -2.98 15.59
C ARG A 20 -15.57 -3.69 15.78
N GLY A 21 -15.57 -5.01 15.75
CA GLY A 21 -16.59 -5.80 16.44
C GLY A 21 -16.23 -5.89 17.92
N PHE A 22 -17.06 -5.34 18.80
CA PHE A 22 -16.97 -5.57 20.25
C PHE A 22 -17.51 -6.96 20.54
N ASP A 23 -16.67 -7.88 21.02
CA ASP A 23 -17.12 -9.15 21.59
C ASP A 23 -16.55 -9.30 23.00
N LEU A 24 -17.42 -9.53 23.98
CA LEU A 24 -17.13 -9.39 25.42
C LEU A 24 -16.42 -10.62 26.04
N GLN A 25 -15.93 -11.59 25.25
CA GLN A 25 -15.28 -12.81 25.79
C GLN A 25 -14.06 -13.34 25.00
N GLY A 26 -13.46 -12.61 24.06
CA GLY A 26 -12.32 -13.13 23.29
C GLY A 26 -11.43 -12.09 22.62
N ALA A 27 -10.14 -12.42 22.47
CA ALA A 27 -9.19 -11.62 21.69
C ALA A 27 -9.23 -12.05 20.22
N VAL A 28 -9.62 -11.15 19.32
CA VAL A 28 -9.56 -11.38 17.87
C VAL A 28 -8.21 -10.93 17.35
N GLN A 29 -7.45 -11.85 16.74
CA GLN A 29 -6.20 -11.56 16.06
C GLN A 29 -6.38 -11.66 14.55
N VAL A 30 -6.02 -10.60 13.83
CA VAL A 30 -5.98 -10.59 12.36
C VAL A 30 -4.54 -10.48 11.88
N LYS A 31 -4.25 -11.08 10.73
CA LYS A 31 -2.96 -10.95 10.04
C LYS A 31 -3.19 -10.30 8.68
N LEU A 32 -2.39 -9.30 8.39
CA LEU A 32 -2.34 -8.62 7.11
C LEU A 32 -0.90 -8.65 6.60
N GLU A 33 -0.76 -8.86 5.30
CA GLU A 33 0.51 -8.75 4.59
C GLU A 33 0.53 -7.44 3.81
N LEU A 34 1.55 -6.63 4.08
CA LEU A 34 1.82 -5.41 3.34
C LEU A 34 3.09 -5.64 2.53
N GLY A 35 3.06 -5.28 1.25
CA GLY A 35 4.19 -5.52 0.37
C GLY A 35 4.25 -4.54 -0.78
N HIS A 36 5.36 -4.63 -1.50
CA HIS A 36 5.57 -3.86 -2.72
C HIS A 36 6.45 -4.64 -3.69
N ARG A 37 6.34 -4.33 -4.97
CA ARG A 37 7.25 -4.76 -6.03
C ARG A 37 7.66 -3.54 -6.83
N ALA A 38 8.95 -3.41 -7.10
CA ALA A 38 9.48 -2.39 -7.99
C ALA A 38 10.37 -3.04 -9.04
N GLN A 39 10.29 -2.54 -10.27
CA GLN A 39 11.05 -3.02 -11.41
C GLN A 39 11.63 -1.83 -12.16
N VAL A 40 12.93 -1.90 -12.44
CA VAL A 40 13.62 -0.90 -13.26
C VAL A 40 13.10 -1.00 -14.70
N ARG A 41 12.72 0.14 -15.27
CA ARG A 41 12.30 0.22 -16.67
C ARG A 41 13.53 0.19 -17.58
N LYS A 42 13.39 -0.50 -18.73
CA LYS A 42 14.44 -0.51 -19.78
C LYS A 42 14.68 0.90 -20.37
N LYS A 43 13.63 1.71 -20.45
CA LYS A 43 13.67 3.12 -20.86
C LYS A 43 12.79 3.95 -19.92
N PRO A 44 13.25 5.14 -19.49
CA PRO A 44 12.43 6.04 -18.70
C PRO A 44 11.14 6.45 -19.43
N THR A 45 10.11 6.87 -18.69
CA THR A 45 8.93 7.52 -19.29
C THR A 45 9.30 8.88 -19.87
N VAL A 46 8.38 9.49 -20.64
CA VAL A 46 8.55 10.86 -21.15
C VAL A 46 8.73 11.86 -20.01
N GLU A 47 8.12 11.61 -18.86
CA GLU A 47 8.27 12.43 -17.63
C GLU A 47 9.55 12.10 -16.84
N GLY A 48 10.32 11.09 -17.27
CA GLY A 48 11.58 10.71 -16.64
C GLY A 48 11.47 9.68 -15.51
N PHE A 49 10.33 8.98 -15.37
CA PHE A 49 10.18 7.91 -14.39
C PHE A 49 10.98 6.67 -14.82
N THR A 50 11.76 6.12 -13.89
CA THR A 50 12.73 5.05 -14.16
C THR A 50 12.28 3.67 -13.68
N HIS A 51 11.22 3.60 -12.88
CA HIS A 51 10.74 2.37 -12.27
C HIS A 51 9.24 2.24 -12.42
N ASP A 52 8.78 1.01 -12.65
CA ASP A 52 7.40 0.60 -12.42
C ASP A 52 7.31 -0.02 -11.04
N TRP A 53 6.27 0.31 -10.28
CA TRP A 53 6.09 -0.24 -8.95
C TRP A 53 4.62 -0.47 -8.63
N MET A 54 4.38 -1.37 -7.69
CA MET A 54 3.07 -1.64 -7.10
C MET A 54 3.24 -1.85 -5.59
N VAL A 55 2.24 -1.42 -4.82
CA VAL A 55 2.11 -1.69 -3.38
C VAL A 55 0.80 -2.44 -3.15
N PHE A 56 0.72 -3.28 -2.13
CA PHE A 56 -0.49 -4.04 -1.83
C PHE A 56 -0.69 -4.27 -0.33
N VAL A 57 -1.94 -4.46 0.05
CA VAL A 57 -2.38 -5.01 1.33
C VAL A 57 -3.22 -6.24 1.02
N ARG A 58 -2.94 -7.37 1.66
CA ARG A 58 -3.67 -8.62 1.46
C ARG A 58 -3.71 -9.46 2.74
N GLY A 59 -4.54 -10.51 2.74
CA GLY A 59 -4.49 -11.53 3.78
C GLY A 59 -3.38 -12.57 3.51
N PRO A 60 -2.90 -13.30 4.54
CA PRO A 60 -1.99 -14.42 4.35
C PRO A 60 -2.65 -15.51 3.49
N GLU A 61 -1.85 -16.23 2.70
CA GLU A 61 -2.31 -17.39 1.92
C GLU A 61 -3.56 -17.11 1.05
N GLN A 62 -3.67 -15.89 0.50
CA GLN A 62 -4.83 -15.44 -0.29
C GLN A 62 -6.16 -15.38 0.48
N SER A 63 -6.11 -15.32 1.82
CA SER A 63 -7.31 -15.12 2.64
C SER A 63 -8.03 -13.81 2.33
N ASN A 64 -9.36 -13.85 2.38
CA ASN A 64 -10.20 -12.71 2.08
C ASN A 64 -10.29 -11.75 3.28
N ILE A 65 -9.69 -10.57 3.15
CA ILE A 65 -9.69 -9.54 4.21
C ILE A 65 -10.88 -8.59 4.13
N GLN A 66 -11.69 -8.67 3.06
CA GLN A 66 -12.85 -7.78 2.86
C GLN A 66 -13.94 -7.97 3.93
N HIS A 67 -13.90 -9.08 4.68
CA HIS A 67 -14.83 -9.33 5.77
C HIS A 67 -14.68 -8.35 6.94
N PHE A 68 -13.50 -7.77 7.14
CA PHE A 68 -13.20 -6.90 8.29
C PHE A 68 -12.45 -5.61 7.91
N VAL A 69 -11.95 -5.50 6.68
CA VAL A 69 -11.35 -4.28 6.14
C VAL A 69 -12.39 -3.53 5.33
N GLU A 70 -12.80 -2.37 5.83
CA GLU A 70 -13.76 -1.49 5.13
C GLU A 70 -13.10 -0.84 3.91
N LYS A 71 -11.88 -0.33 4.08
CA LYS A 71 -11.10 0.30 3.02
C LYS A 71 -9.60 0.33 3.33
N VAL A 72 -8.81 0.47 2.28
CA VAL A 72 -7.35 0.65 2.36
C VAL A 72 -7.00 1.98 1.72
N VAL A 73 -6.37 2.88 2.47
CA VAL A 73 -5.96 4.18 1.95
C VAL A 73 -4.44 4.23 1.82
N PHE A 74 -3.96 4.48 0.60
CA PHE A 74 -2.56 4.73 0.29
C PHE A 74 -2.30 6.23 0.22
N HIS A 75 -1.40 6.72 1.06
CA HIS A 75 -0.89 8.09 1.00
C HIS A 75 0.43 8.11 0.22
N LEU A 76 0.37 8.52 -1.04
CA LEU A 76 1.53 8.72 -1.90
C LEU A 76 2.17 10.08 -1.63
N HIS A 77 3.43 10.24 -2.03
CA HIS A 77 4.13 11.52 -1.99
C HIS A 77 3.40 12.59 -2.83
N GLU A 78 3.41 13.85 -2.39
CA GLU A 78 2.65 14.96 -3.00
C GLU A 78 3.00 15.25 -4.45
N SER A 79 4.16 14.79 -4.92
CA SER A 79 4.53 14.87 -6.34
C SER A 79 3.66 14.00 -7.25
N PHE A 80 2.95 13.02 -6.71
CA PHE A 80 2.02 12.20 -7.47
C PHE A 80 0.66 12.90 -7.60
N PRO A 81 0.06 12.90 -8.80
CA PRO A 81 -1.30 13.40 -8.95
C PRO A 81 -2.25 12.56 -8.11
N LYS A 82 -3.14 13.23 -7.36
CA LYS A 82 -4.06 12.60 -6.39
C LYS A 82 -3.28 11.72 -5.40
N PRO A 83 -2.51 12.30 -4.48
CA PRO A 83 -1.62 11.52 -3.61
C PRO A 83 -2.35 10.56 -2.68
N LYS A 84 -3.60 10.86 -2.30
CA LYS A 84 -4.47 9.92 -1.57
C LYS A 84 -5.20 8.99 -2.54
N ARG A 85 -5.06 7.68 -2.36
CA ARG A 85 -5.77 6.62 -3.12
C ARG A 85 -6.51 5.71 -2.15
N ASP A 86 -7.79 5.47 -2.36
CA ASP A 86 -8.66 4.61 -1.55
C ASP A 86 -9.40 3.57 -2.41
#